data_AF-A0A3D1ZKQ5-F1
#
_entry.id   AF-A0A3D1ZKQ5-F1
#
_cell.length_a   1.000
_cell.length_b   1.000
_cell.length_c   1.000
_cell.angle_alpha   90.00
_cell.angle_beta   90.00
_cell.angle_gamma   90.00
#
_symmetry.space_group_name_H-M   'P 1'
#
loop_
_entity.id
_entity.type
_entity.pdbx_description
1 polymer ?
#
loop_
_entity_poly.entity_id
_entity_poly.type
_entity_poly.pdbx_seq_one_letter_code
_entity_poly.pdbx_strand_id
1 'polypeptide(L)'
;MSKRKLNLQQQQRIADKQAEVVDNTQHSDLLRGLVISHHGQEVEVVLIDEENSPIADHCQRCHFRANLPTIVCGDRVLWRPLEQTDTGIIEALLTRDSLLERPRPYQDPKPVAANIDAIIITLAPKPAPISSLIDRFLIAAE
;
A
#
# COMPACT_ATOMS: atom_id res chain seq x y z
N MET A 1 -13.20 11.79 9.20
CA MET A 1 -13.88 10.73 9.95
C MET A 1 -12.82 9.93 10.71
N SER A 2 -12.82 10.01 12.04
CA SER A 2 -11.86 9.26 12.87
C SER A 2 -12.13 7.77 12.70
N LYS A 3 -11.16 6.99 12.19
CA LYS A 3 -11.28 5.52 12.14
C LYS A 3 -11.43 5.04 13.59
N ARG A 4 -12.50 4.30 13.86
CA ARG A 4 -12.77 3.71 15.18
C ARG A 4 -11.58 2.85 15.60
N LYS A 5 -10.99 3.09 16.77
CA LYS A 5 -9.94 2.23 17.34
C LYS A 5 -10.50 0.81 17.49
N LEU A 6 -9.91 -0.14 16.78
CA LEU A 6 -10.26 -1.56 16.83
C LEU A 6 -9.69 -2.18 18.11
N ASN A 7 -10.40 -3.16 18.66
CA ASN A 7 -9.90 -3.94 19.80
C ASN A 7 -8.76 -4.88 19.33
N LEU A 8 -7.81 -5.23 20.21
CA LEU A 8 -6.69 -6.13 19.91
C LEU A 8 -7.16 -7.46 19.30
N GLN A 9 -8.24 -8.05 19.83
CA GLN A 9 -8.84 -9.26 19.27
C GLN A 9 -9.40 -9.07 17.86
N GLN A 10 -9.89 -7.87 17.53
CA GLN A 10 -10.39 -7.55 16.19
C GLN A 10 -9.23 -7.38 15.20
N GLN A 11 -8.12 -6.78 15.64
CA GLN A 11 -6.91 -6.65 14.84
C GLN A 11 -6.31 -8.03 14.53
N GLN A 12 -6.18 -8.90 15.53
CA GLN A 12 -5.71 -10.28 15.36
C GLN A 12 -6.59 -11.04 14.36
N ARG A 13 -7.91 -11.01 14.55
CA ARG A 13 -8.85 -11.69 13.64
C ARG A 13 -8.80 -11.15 12.19
N ILE A 14 -8.45 -9.88 11.99
CA ILE A 14 -8.25 -9.34 10.64
C ILE A 14 -6.95 -9.90 10.06
N ALA A 15 -5.86 -9.89 10.83
CA ALA A 15 -4.58 -10.44 10.40
C ALA A 15 -4.68 -11.94 10.07
N ASP A 16 -5.34 -12.72 10.92
CA ASP A 16 -5.55 -14.17 10.70
C ASP A 16 -6.30 -14.43 9.40
N LYS A 17 -7.38 -13.68 9.14
CA LYS A 17 -8.14 -13.77 7.89
C LYS A 17 -7.31 -13.37 6.67
N GLN A 18 -6.43 -12.39 6.81
CA GLN A 18 -5.55 -12.01 5.70
C GLN A 18 -4.52 -13.10 5.42
N ALA A 19 -3.92 -13.69 6.47
CA ALA A 19 -3.01 -14.82 6.33
C ALA A 19 -3.70 -16.02 5.68
N GLU A 20 -4.93 -16.36 6.08
CA GLU A 20 -5.73 -17.42 5.44
C GLU A 20 -5.97 -17.16 3.95
N VAL A 21 -6.22 -15.92 3.54
CA VAL A 21 -6.43 -15.56 2.12
C VAL A 21 -5.12 -15.65 1.34
N VAL A 22 -4.01 -15.24 1.93
CA VAL A 22 -2.67 -15.34 1.31
C VAL A 22 -2.26 -16.80 1.14
N ASP A 23 -2.45 -17.64 2.16
CA ASP A 23 -2.09 -19.07 2.11
C ASP A 23 -2.97 -19.86 1.13
N ASN A 24 -4.23 -19.45 0.93
CA ASN A 24 -5.16 -20.07 -0.03
C ASN A 24 -5.03 -19.53 -1.47
N THR A 25 -3.97 -18.80 -1.80
CA THR A 25 -3.72 -18.29 -3.17
C THR A 25 -3.76 -19.41 -4.21
N GLN A 26 -3.38 -20.64 -3.87
CA GLN A 26 -3.41 -21.76 -4.83
C GLN A 26 -4.81 -22.25 -5.22
N HIS A 27 -5.87 -21.85 -4.51
CA HIS A 27 -7.25 -22.31 -4.74
C HIS A 27 -8.22 -21.21 -5.18
N SER A 28 -7.71 -20.02 -5.51
CA SER A 28 -8.54 -18.86 -5.83
C SER A 28 -8.06 -18.15 -7.10
N ASP A 29 -8.99 -17.57 -7.86
CA ASP A 29 -8.72 -16.72 -9.04
C ASP A 29 -8.12 -15.35 -8.65
N LEU A 30 -7.28 -15.33 -7.61
CA LEU A 30 -6.61 -14.13 -7.11
C LEU A 30 -5.36 -13.85 -7.94
N LEU A 31 -5.25 -12.62 -8.37
CA LEU A 31 -4.11 -12.08 -9.10
C LEU A 31 -3.26 -11.23 -8.17
N ARG A 32 -1.94 -11.28 -8.36
CA ARG A 32 -1.00 -10.41 -7.67
C ARG A 32 -1.00 -9.06 -8.39
N GLY A 33 -1.00 -7.99 -7.61
CA GLY A 33 -1.00 -6.64 -8.15
C GLY A 33 -0.15 -5.67 -7.36
N LEU A 34 0.29 -4.61 -8.03
CA LEU A 34 0.99 -3.46 -7.46
C LEU A 34 0.09 -2.24 -7.52
N VAL A 35 -0.09 -1.56 -6.39
CA VAL A 35 -0.87 -0.34 -6.30
C VAL A 35 -0.06 0.84 -6.86
N ILE A 36 -0.51 1.40 -7.97
CA ILE A 36 0.15 2.53 -8.64
C ILE A 36 -0.39 3.87 -8.15
N SER A 37 -1.72 3.98 -8.00
CA SER A 37 -2.39 5.23 -7.61
C SER A 37 -3.52 4.97 -6.63
N HIS A 38 -3.79 5.95 -5.77
CA HIS A 38 -4.83 5.88 -4.75
C HIS A 38 -5.83 7.04 -4.86
N HIS A 39 -7.08 6.72 -5.23
CA HIS A 39 -8.17 7.67 -5.50
C HIS A 39 -9.21 7.77 -4.37
N GLY A 40 -8.84 7.36 -3.16
CA GLY A 40 -9.66 7.52 -1.96
C GLY A 40 -10.47 6.29 -1.62
N GLN A 41 -11.51 5.98 -2.42
CA GLN A 41 -12.33 4.77 -2.27
C GLN A 41 -11.89 3.63 -3.21
N GLU A 42 -11.05 3.96 -4.17
CA GLU A 42 -10.54 3.07 -5.21
C GLU A 42 -9.04 3.27 -5.35
N VAL A 43 -8.38 2.26 -5.89
CA VAL A 43 -6.97 2.30 -6.25
C VAL A 43 -6.78 1.74 -7.65
N GLU A 44 -5.70 2.14 -8.31
CA GLU A 44 -5.28 1.55 -9.58
C GLU A 44 -4.21 0.51 -9.31
N VAL A 45 -4.38 -0.67 -9.90
CA VAL A 45 -3.55 -1.84 -9.68
C VAL A 45 -3.03 -2.35 -11.03
N VAL A 46 -1.74 -2.62 -11.10
CA VAL A 46 -1.10 -3.27 -12.25
C VAL A 46 -0.74 -4.70 -11.87
N LEU A 47 -0.89 -5.64 -12.80
CA LEU A 47 -0.49 -7.04 -12.59
C LEU A 47 1.03 -7.15 -12.41
N ILE A 48 1.44 -7.97 -11.45
CA ILE A 48 2.85 -8.28 -11.18
C ILE A 48 3.12 -9.78 -11.24
N ASP A 49 4.36 -10.13 -11.55
CA ASP A 49 4.86 -11.50 -11.43
C ASP A 49 5.28 -11.87 -10.00
N GLU A 50 5.85 -13.07 -9.86
CA GLU A 50 6.41 -13.59 -8.61
C GLU A 50 7.62 -12.77 -8.10
N GLU A 51 8.33 -12.08 -9.00
CA GLU A 51 9.46 -11.21 -8.67
C GLU A 51 9.00 -9.79 -8.32
N ASN A 52 7.68 -9.55 -8.28
CA ASN A 52 7.01 -8.27 -8.05
C ASN A 52 7.24 -7.23 -9.15
N SER A 53 7.63 -7.67 -10.35
CA SER A 53 7.79 -6.80 -11.51
C SER A 53 6.45 -6.63 -12.24
N PRO A 54 6.10 -5.41 -12.69
CA PRO A 54 4.93 -5.19 -13.53
C PRO A 54 5.00 -5.99 -14.84
N ILE A 55 3.97 -6.77 -15.14
CA ILE A 55 3.87 -7.60 -16.36
C ILE A 55 2.86 -7.07 -17.37
N ALA A 56 2.12 -6.01 -17.03
CA ALA A 56 1.09 -5.43 -17.89
C ALA A 56 1.16 -3.91 -17.87
N ASP A 57 0.89 -3.29 -19.03
CA ASP A 57 0.84 -1.82 -19.15
C ASP A 57 -0.54 -1.25 -18.78
N HIS A 58 -1.56 -2.11 -18.61
CA HIS A 58 -2.89 -1.67 -18.24
C HIS A 58 -3.07 -1.65 -16.72
N CYS A 59 -3.69 -0.58 -16.22
CA CYS A 59 -4.09 -0.46 -14.82
C CYS A 59 -5.56 -0.86 -14.67
N GLN A 60 -5.87 -1.66 -13.65
CA GLN A 60 -7.24 -1.97 -13.25
C GLN A 60 -7.66 -1.14 -12.04
N ARG A 61 -8.81 -0.48 -12.13
CA ARG A 61 -9.41 0.18 -10.96
C ARG A 61 -10.00 -0.85 -10.01
N CYS A 62 -9.60 -0.83 -8.76
CA CYS A 62 -10.03 -1.78 -7.75
C CYS A 62 -10.63 -1.07 -6.52
N HIS A 63 -11.74 -1.62 -6.04
CA HIS A 63 -12.27 -1.29 -4.71
C HIS A 63 -11.57 -2.14 -3.64
N PHE A 64 -11.63 -1.71 -2.38
CA PHE A 64 -11.06 -2.46 -1.27
C PHE A 64 -11.95 -2.37 -0.03
N ARG A 65 -11.94 -3.43 0.78
CA ARG A 65 -12.79 -3.51 1.97
C ARG A 65 -12.25 -2.65 3.11
N ALA A 66 -13.14 -2.09 3.93
CA ALA A 66 -12.78 -1.24 5.07
C ALA A 66 -11.94 -1.93 6.16
N ASN A 67 -11.95 -3.28 6.20
CA ASN A 67 -11.20 -4.07 7.16
C ASN A 67 -9.74 -4.27 6.77
N LEU A 68 -9.34 -3.88 5.56
CA LEU A 68 -7.94 -3.93 5.16
C LEU A 68 -7.16 -2.82 5.86
N PRO A 69 -5.86 -3.04 6.13
CA PRO A 69 -4.94 -1.96 6.48
C PRO A 69 -4.99 -0.85 5.42
N THR A 70 -4.54 0.35 5.79
CA THR A 70 -4.54 1.48 4.86
C THR A 70 -3.64 1.16 3.67
N ILE A 71 -4.23 1.05 2.48
CA ILE A 71 -3.53 0.80 1.22
C ILE A 71 -2.88 2.10 0.74
N VAL A 72 -1.66 2.01 0.24
CA VAL A 72 -0.88 3.13 -0.32
C VAL A 72 -0.18 2.71 -1.61
N CYS A 73 0.34 3.68 -2.36
CA CYS A 73 1.15 3.40 -3.55
C CYS A 73 2.38 2.55 -3.17
N GLY A 74 2.73 1.61 -4.04
CA GLY A 74 3.79 0.63 -3.83
C GLY A 74 3.35 -0.60 -3.04
N ASP A 75 2.13 -0.65 -2.49
CA ASP A 75 1.61 -1.87 -1.87
C ASP A 75 1.44 -2.99 -2.90
N ARG A 76 1.80 -4.20 -2.47
CA ARG A 76 1.56 -5.44 -3.19
C ARG A 76 0.28 -6.08 -2.64
N VAL A 77 -0.64 -6.46 -3.51
CA VAL A 77 -1.99 -6.88 -3.12
C VAL A 77 -2.43 -8.13 -3.86
N LEU A 78 -3.37 -8.86 -3.26
CA LEU A 78 -4.14 -9.89 -3.94
C LEU A 78 -5.52 -9.33 -4.28
N TRP A 79 -5.87 -9.40 -5.55
CA TRP A 79 -7.12 -8.85 -6.06
C TRP A 79 -7.72 -9.79 -7.11
N ARG A 80 -9.01 -9.63 -7.38
CA ARG A 80 -9.66 -10.35 -8.49
C ARG A 80 -10.52 -9.41 -9.33
N PRO A 81 -10.63 -9.64 -10.63
CA PRO A 81 -11.58 -8.93 -11.47
C PRO A 81 -13.02 -9.30 -11.08
N LEU A 82 -13.94 -8.39 -11.32
CA LEU A 82 -15.38 -8.65 -11.23
C LEU A 82 -15.89 -8.94 -12.64
N GLU A 83 -16.51 -10.11 -12.85
CA GLU A 83 -16.90 -10.63 -14.19
C GLU A 83 -17.85 -9.74 -15.00
N GLN A 84 -18.39 -8.68 -14.41
CA GLN A 84 -19.42 -7.81 -15.01
C GLN A 84 -19.06 -6.32 -15.01
N THR A 85 -17.94 -5.94 -14.42
CA THR A 85 -17.49 -4.55 -14.34
C THR A 85 -16.03 -4.46 -14.75
N ASP A 86 -15.63 -3.32 -15.30
CA ASP A 86 -14.21 -3.02 -15.54
C ASP A 86 -13.52 -2.60 -14.22
N THR A 87 -13.83 -3.31 -13.13
CA THR A 87 -13.28 -3.05 -11.80
C THR A 87 -12.91 -4.35 -11.10
N GLY A 88 -11.92 -4.26 -10.22
CA GLY A 88 -11.52 -5.36 -9.34
C GLY A 88 -11.90 -5.12 -7.89
N ILE A 89 -11.70 -6.15 -7.07
CA ILE A 89 -11.74 -6.04 -5.61
C ILE A 89 -10.45 -6.55 -4.99
N ILE A 90 -9.84 -5.75 -4.13
CA ILE A 90 -8.71 -6.16 -3.31
C ILE A 90 -9.23 -6.98 -2.13
N GLU A 91 -8.69 -8.19 -2.01
CA GLU A 91 -9.06 -9.14 -0.96
C GLU A 91 -8.01 -9.21 0.15
N ALA A 92 -6.74 -9.05 -0.19
CA ALA A 92 -5.65 -9.05 0.79
C ALA A 92 -4.53 -8.07 0.42
N LEU A 93 -3.82 -7.63 1.45
CA LEU A 93 -2.58 -6.86 1.35
C LEU A 93 -1.43 -7.82 1.67
N LEU A 94 -0.42 -7.88 0.80
CA LEU A 94 0.78 -8.66 1.03
C LEU A 94 1.71 -7.92 2.01
N THR A 95 2.62 -8.67 2.62
CA THR A 95 3.60 -8.12 3.57
C THR A 95 4.42 -7.01 2.94
N ARG A 96 4.68 -5.95 3.72
CA ARG A 96 5.51 -4.82 3.30
C ARG A 96 6.94 -5.04 3.74
N ASP A 97 7.88 -4.75 2.85
CA ASP A 97 9.32 -4.76 3.17
C ASP A 97 9.74 -3.41 3.77
N SER A 98 9.10 -2.32 3.35
CA SER A 98 9.30 -0.98 3.90
C SER A 98 8.00 -0.18 3.92
N LEU A 99 7.93 0.83 4.79
CA LEU A 99 6.76 1.69 4.96
C LEU A 99 7.18 3.13 5.26
N LEU A 100 6.83 4.05 4.35
CA LEU A 100 7.05 5.47 4.55
C LEU A 100 5.83 6.11 5.20
N GLU A 101 6.01 6.63 6.41
CA GLU A 101 4.94 7.25 7.18
C GLU A 101 5.19 8.74 7.41
N ARG A 102 4.12 9.53 7.31
CA ARG A 102 4.13 10.94 7.69
C ARG A 102 3.68 11.07 9.15
N PRO A 103 4.53 11.59 10.04
CA PRO A 103 4.13 11.85 11.42
C PRO A 103 3.02 12.90 11.44
N ARG A 104 2.02 12.68 12.30
CA ARG A 104 0.95 13.64 12.56
C ARG A 104 0.95 13.99 14.05
N PRO A 105 1.00 15.28 14.42
CA PRO A 105 0.87 15.66 15.82
C PRO A 105 -0.44 15.10 16.41
N TYR A 106 -0.35 14.44 17.57
CA TYR A 106 -1.49 13.94 18.34
C TYR A 106 -2.37 12.89 17.62
N GLN A 107 -1.89 12.32 16.51
CA GLN A 107 -2.59 11.26 15.77
C GLN A 107 -1.59 10.18 15.39
N ASP A 108 -2.10 8.98 15.10
CA ASP A 108 -1.25 7.92 14.57
C ASP A 108 -0.58 8.40 13.26
N PRO A 109 0.66 7.95 12.97
CA PRO A 109 1.32 8.23 11.70
C PRO A 109 0.42 7.87 10.51
N LYS A 110 0.57 8.60 9.40
CA LYS A 110 -0.16 8.29 8.16
C LYS A 110 0.79 7.60 7.18
N PRO A 111 0.52 6.34 6.79
CA PRO A 111 1.16 5.74 5.64
C PRO A 111 1.04 6.63 4.40
N VAL A 112 2.14 6.78 3.67
CA VAL A 112 2.23 7.56 2.42
C VAL A 112 2.58 6.68 1.24
N ALA A 113 3.54 5.77 1.41
CA ALA A 113 3.97 4.80 0.39
C ALA A 113 4.59 3.57 1.06
N ALA A 114 4.68 2.45 0.35
CA ALA A 114 5.24 1.20 0.85
C ALA A 114 6.18 0.58 -0.20
N ASN A 115 7.04 -0.35 0.24
CA ASN A 115 7.97 -1.10 -0.62
C ASN A 115 8.87 -0.19 -1.48
N ILE A 116 9.41 0.85 -0.86
CA ILE A 116 10.42 1.72 -1.44
C ILE A 116 11.79 1.26 -0.97
N ASP A 117 12.71 1.08 -1.92
CA ASP A 117 14.10 0.67 -1.65
C ASP A 117 15.09 1.85 -1.67
N ALA A 118 14.69 2.98 -2.24
CA ALA A 118 15.53 4.16 -2.38
C ALA A 118 14.75 5.47 -2.22
N ILE A 119 15.31 6.40 -1.45
CA ILE A 119 14.81 7.78 -1.31
C ILE A 119 15.81 8.72 -1.98
N ILE A 120 15.34 9.51 -2.95
CA ILE A 120 16.15 10.49 -3.67
C ILE A 120 15.89 11.89 -3.10
N ILE A 121 16.81 12.39 -2.27
CA ILE A 121 16.75 13.75 -1.73
C ILE A 121 17.26 14.71 -2.80
N THR A 122 16.35 15.48 -3.40
CA THR A 122 16.68 16.44 -4.45
C THR A 122 16.84 17.84 -3.88
N LEU A 123 17.96 18.50 -4.21
CA LEU A 123 18.29 19.85 -3.79
C LEU A 123 18.68 20.71 -4.99
N ALA A 124 18.49 22.03 -4.87
CA ALA A 124 18.83 23.01 -5.91
C ALA A 124 19.66 24.14 -5.30
N PRO A 125 20.51 24.84 -6.08
CA PRO A 125 21.23 26.01 -5.59
C PRO A 125 20.31 27.17 -5.16
N LYS A 126 19.13 27.28 -5.80
CA LYS A 126 18.08 28.25 -5.47
C LYS A 126 16.71 27.56 -5.45
N PRO A 127 15.90 27.73 -4.40
CA PRO A 127 16.23 28.39 -3.13
C PRO A 127 17.39 27.69 -2.41
N ALA A 128 18.11 28.41 -1.54
CA ALA A 128 19.26 27.83 -0.84
C ALA A 128 18.83 26.62 0.00
N PRO A 129 19.57 25.50 -0.03
CA PRO A 129 19.22 24.31 0.72
C PRO A 129 19.32 24.56 2.22
N ILE A 130 18.34 24.04 2.97
CA ILE A 130 18.29 24.15 4.42
C ILE A 130 18.85 22.85 5.01
N SER A 131 20.03 22.89 5.62
CA SER A 131 20.73 21.70 6.14
C SER A 131 19.87 20.88 7.10
N SER A 132 19.14 21.53 8.01
CA SER A 132 18.27 20.83 8.95
C SER A 132 17.10 20.08 8.31
N LEU A 133 16.69 20.42 7.08
CA LEU A 133 15.73 19.62 6.32
C LEU A 133 16.39 18.40 5.70
N ILE A 134 17.63 18.54 5.20
CA ILE A 134 18.40 17.41 4.66
C ILE A 134 18.60 16.36 5.74
N ASP A 135 19.03 16.77 6.94
CA ASP A 135 19.24 15.85 8.08
C ASP A 135 17.95 15.11 8.45
N ARG A 136 16.79 15.80 8.42
CA ARG A 136 15.50 15.16 8.70
C ARG A 136 15.10 14.13 7.64
N PHE A 137 15.40 14.39 6.37
CA PHE A 137 15.14 13.43 5.30
C PHE A 137 16.10 12.25 5.36
N LEU A 138 17.35 12.46 5.77
CA LEU A 138 18.32 11.38 6.00
C LEU A 138 17.88 10.48 7.16
N ILE A 139 17.44 11.06 8.28
CA ILE A 139 16.89 10.30 9.42
C ILE A 139 15.64 9.50 9.03
N ALA A 140 14.81 10.02 8.12
CA ALA A 140 13.63 9.31 7.65
C ALA A 140 13.93 8.19 6.65
N ALA A 141 15.14 8.16 6.09
CA ALA A 141 15.58 7.18 5.10
C ALA A 141 16.39 6.02 5.71
N GLU A 142 16.93 6.19 6.92
CA GLU A 142 17.56 5.13 7.73
C GLU A 142 16.50 4.28 8.45
#